data_AF-A0A2V3A1D5-F1
#
_entry.id   AF-A0A2V3A1D5-F1
#
_cell.length_a   1.000
_cell.length_b   1.000
_cell.length_c   1.000
_cell.angle_alpha   90.00
_cell.angle_beta   90.00
_cell.angle_gamma   90.00
#
_symmetry.space_group_name_H-M   'P 1'
#
loop_
_entity.id
_entity.type
_entity.pdbx_description
1 polymer ?
#
loop_
_entity_poly.entity_id
_entity_poly.type
_entity_poly.pdbx_seq_one_letter_code
_entity_poly.pdbx_strand_id
1 'polypeptide(L)'
;MKNKLRKITVNTIEYLYLVSDQYHSETKTNTLTVKVFLNGQKQTPLIIRFMTVEDYIMGQPLKSGVKLMNKITGSEDEINLNRPQYIKQFIVLGLMKGWSGFNSMEIQNGLDYLRELGFQTGQLKPEYNE
;
A
#
# COMPACT_ATOMS: atom_id res chain seq x y z
N MET A 1 -7.64 4.14 15.12
CA MET A 1 -8.12 2.73 15.16
C MET A 1 -6.99 1.85 15.70
N LYS A 2 -7.27 0.87 16.57
CA LYS A 2 -6.24 -0.09 17.03
C LYS A 2 -5.62 -0.79 15.81
N ASN A 3 -4.30 -0.71 15.65
CA ASN A 3 -3.54 -1.42 14.63
C ASN A 3 -3.63 -2.93 14.86
N LYS A 4 -4.75 -3.55 14.44
CA LYS A 4 -4.95 -4.99 14.54
C LYS A 4 -4.24 -5.64 13.36
N LEU A 5 -3.30 -6.53 13.68
CA LEU A 5 -2.65 -7.39 12.72
C LEU A 5 -3.70 -8.33 12.09
N ARG A 6 -3.80 -8.33 10.77
CA ARG A 6 -4.76 -9.11 9.97
C ARG A 6 -4.02 -10.27 9.31
N LYS A 7 -4.69 -11.42 9.16
CA LYS A 7 -4.14 -12.59 8.46
C LYS A 7 -4.53 -12.58 6.99
N ILE A 8 -3.64 -13.07 6.12
CA ILE A 8 -3.93 -13.27 4.70
C ILE A 8 -3.11 -14.42 4.14
N THR A 9 -3.71 -15.26 3.31
CA THR A 9 -3.01 -16.35 2.60
C THR A 9 -2.78 -15.96 1.15
N VAL A 10 -1.54 -16.11 0.69
CA VAL A 10 -1.12 -15.89 -0.71
C VAL A 10 -0.30 -17.11 -1.15
N ASN A 11 -0.69 -17.75 -2.24
CA ASN A 11 -0.02 -18.95 -2.78
C ASN A 11 0.23 -20.03 -1.71
N THR A 12 -0.79 -20.32 -0.87
CA THR A 12 -0.74 -21.26 0.28
C THR A 12 0.12 -20.84 1.48
N ILE A 13 0.84 -19.72 1.40
CA ILE A 13 1.66 -19.19 2.50
C ILE A 13 0.84 -18.19 3.33
N GLU A 14 0.88 -18.31 4.65
CA GLU A 14 0.23 -17.38 5.57
C GLU A 14 1.12 -16.17 5.87
N TYR A 15 0.54 -14.98 5.70
CA TYR A 15 1.14 -13.70 6.02
C TYR A 15 0.29 -12.95 7.05
N LEU A 16 0.94 -12.04 7.75
CA LEU A 16 0.32 -11.09 8.66
C LEU A 16 0.52 -9.69 8.10
N TYR A 17 -0.47 -8.82 8.17
CA TYR A 17 -0.31 -7.45 7.72
C TYR A 17 -1.02 -6.44 8.61
N LEU A 18 -0.57 -5.20 8.57
CA LEU A 18 -1.27 -4.06 9.13
C LEU A 18 -1.21 -2.88 8.17
N VAL A 19 -2.19 -2.01 8.31
CA VAL A 19 -2.30 -0.74 7.58
C VAL A 19 -2.43 0.37 8.61
N SER A 20 -1.58 1.38 8.51
CA SER A 20 -1.58 2.54 9.40
C SER A 20 -1.35 3.81 8.59
N ASP A 21 -1.99 4.91 8.98
CA ASP A 21 -1.83 6.23 8.41
C ASP A 21 -1.13 7.19 9.38
N GLN A 22 -0.42 8.16 8.80
CA GLN A 22 0.17 9.29 9.52
C GLN A 22 -0.05 10.55 8.69
N TYR A 23 -0.74 11.53 9.28
CA TYR A 23 -0.87 12.86 8.70
C TYR A 23 0.37 13.70 9.01
N HIS A 24 0.82 14.47 8.02
CA HIS A 24 1.92 15.42 8.13
C HIS A 24 1.39 16.84 7.88
N SER A 25 1.07 17.55 8.95
CA SER A 25 0.43 18.86 8.89
C SER A 25 1.25 19.92 8.18
N GLU A 26 2.59 19.84 8.26
CA GLU A 26 3.52 20.80 7.64
C GLU A 26 3.44 20.78 6.11
N THR A 27 3.27 19.60 5.52
CA THR A 27 3.23 19.41 4.06
C THR A 27 1.83 19.14 3.52
N LYS A 28 0.83 19.07 4.41
CA LYS A 28 -0.55 18.64 4.09
C LYS A 28 -0.59 17.32 3.33
N THR A 29 0.34 16.42 3.64
CA THR A 29 0.41 15.09 3.05
C THR A 29 0.02 14.03 4.06
N ASN A 30 -0.39 12.88 3.56
CA ASN A 30 -0.65 11.71 4.36
C ASN A 30 0.24 10.55 3.91
N THR A 31 0.85 9.84 4.85
CA THR A 31 1.53 8.57 4.59
C THR A 31 0.66 7.42 5.08
N LEU A 32 0.16 6.62 4.14
CA LEU A 32 -0.37 5.30 4.45
C LEU A 32 0.76 4.27 4.37
N THR A 33 0.92 3.44 5.40
CA THR A 33 1.95 2.39 5.47
C THR A 33 1.27 1.03 5.55
N VAL A 34 1.63 0.16 4.61
CA VAL A 34 1.33 -1.27 4.67
C VAL A 34 2.59 -1.97 5.15
N LYS A 35 2.49 -2.71 6.26
CA LYS A 35 3.55 -3.64 6.68
C LYS A 35 3.04 -5.06 6.54
N VAL A 36 3.81 -5.89 5.85
CA VAL A 36 3.54 -7.33 5.73
C VAL A 36 4.67 -8.12 6.36
N PHE A 37 4.30 -9.17 7.08
CA PHE A 37 5.19 -10.09 7.75
C PHE A 37 4.87 -11.50 7.27
N LEU A 38 5.88 -12.34 7.12
CA LEU A 38 5.65 -13.77 7.03
C LEU A 38 5.14 -14.27 8.39
N ASN A 39 4.12 -15.13 8.42
CA ASN A 39 3.61 -15.63 9.69
C ASN A 39 4.72 -16.39 10.45
N GLY A 40 4.89 -16.08 11.73
CA GLY A 40 6.01 -16.58 12.55
C GLY A 40 7.33 -15.79 12.44
N GLN A 41 7.47 -14.87 11.49
CA GLN A 41 8.66 -14.04 11.32
C GLN A 41 8.32 -12.55 11.23
N LYS A 42 8.61 -11.79 12.30
CA LYS A 42 8.25 -10.37 12.43
C LYS A 42 9.41 -9.39 12.22
N GLN A 43 10.65 -9.86 12.15
CA GLN A 43 11.83 -8.99 12.17
C GLN A 43 12.08 -8.28 10.83
N THR A 44 11.66 -8.90 9.72
CA THR A 44 12.00 -8.49 8.35
C THR A 44 10.75 -8.24 7.50
N PRO A 45 9.89 -7.26 7.88
CA PRO A 45 8.69 -6.96 7.12
C PRO A 45 8.98 -6.37 5.74
N LEU A 46 8.07 -6.63 4.81
CA LEU A 46 7.90 -5.78 3.64
C LEU A 46 7.17 -4.50 4.09
N ILE A 47 7.80 -3.35 3.90
CA ILE A 47 7.23 -2.04 4.24
C ILE A 47 6.97 -1.28 2.95
N ILE A 48 5.70 -0.91 2.72
CA ILE A 48 5.27 -0.16 1.55
C ILE A 48 4.60 1.13 2.02
N ARG A 49 5.13 2.29 1.60
CA ARG A 49 4.63 3.62 1.97
C ARG A 49 3.99 4.32 0.79
N PHE A 50 2.76 4.78 0.97
CA PHE A 50 2.01 5.58 0.03
C PHE A 50 1.95 7.00 0.57
N MET A 51 2.76 7.89 0.01
CA MET A 51 2.67 9.31 0.30
C MET A 51 1.68 9.93 -0.69
N THR A 52 0.57 10.45 -0.16
CA THR A 52 -0.50 11.05 -0.95
C THR A 52 -0.80 12.45 -0.45
N VAL A 53 -1.50 13.25 -1.26
CA VAL A 53 -2.25 14.40 -0.74
C VAL A 53 -3.22 13.94 0.35
N GLU A 54 -3.42 14.79 1.35
CA GLU A 54 -4.58 14.67 2.23
C GLU A 54 -5.73 15.45 1.59
N ASP A 55 -6.81 14.75 1.26
CA ASP A 55 -8.04 15.41 0.83
C ASP A 55 -8.77 15.90 2.10
N TYR A 56 -9.00 17.20 2.20
CA TYR A 56 -9.62 17.82 3.38
C TYR A 56 -11.03 17.25 3.69
N ILE A 57 -11.71 16.71 2.68
CA ILE A 57 -13.08 16.17 2.78
C ILE A 57 -13.05 14.65 2.91
N MET A 58 -12.23 13.95 2.11
CA MET A 58 -12.19 12.49 2.00
C MET A 58 -11.13 11.83 2.89
N GLY A 59 -10.27 12.62 3.55
CA GLY A 59 -9.13 12.14 4.33
C GLY A 59 -8.08 11.46 3.47
N GLN A 60 -7.46 10.39 3.99
CA GLN A 60 -6.49 9.61 3.23
C GLN A 60 -7.19 8.83 2.10
N PRO A 61 -6.92 9.10 0.80
CA PRO A 61 -7.71 8.58 -0.32
C PRO A 61 -7.71 7.05 -0.47
N LEU A 62 -6.58 6.41 -0.18
CA LEU A 62 -6.43 4.94 -0.25
C LEU A 62 -7.06 4.21 0.96
N LYS A 63 -7.53 4.94 1.98
CA LYS A 63 -8.19 4.42 3.17
C LYS A 63 -9.71 4.56 3.04
N SER A 64 -10.18 5.69 2.54
CA SER A 64 -11.59 5.94 2.21
C SER A 64 -12.02 5.20 0.94
N GLY A 65 -11.13 5.11 -0.06
CA GLY A 65 -11.39 4.52 -1.36
C GLY A 65 -11.28 5.57 -2.44
N VAL A 66 -10.46 5.30 -3.47
CA VAL A 66 -10.25 6.22 -4.59
C VAL A 66 -10.35 5.47 -5.90
N LYS A 67 -11.07 6.04 -6.86
CA LYS A 67 -11.21 5.45 -8.20
C LYS A 67 -9.99 5.78 -9.05
N LEU A 68 -9.28 4.75 -9.51
CA LEU A 68 -8.12 4.90 -10.40
C LEU A 68 -8.38 4.15 -11.71
N MET A 69 -8.05 4.79 -12.82
CA MET A 69 -8.01 4.13 -14.13
C MET A 69 -6.85 3.13 -14.18
N ASN A 70 -7.15 1.88 -14.53
CA ASN A 70 -6.19 0.83 -14.80
C ASN A 70 -5.96 0.72 -16.31
N LYS A 71 -4.74 1.01 -16.75
CA LYS A 71 -4.38 0.98 -18.18
C LYS A 71 -4.24 -0.43 -18.76
N ILE A 72 -4.05 -1.44 -17.91
CA ILE A 72 -3.89 -2.84 -18.36
C ILE A 72 -5.26 -3.44 -18.68
N THR A 73 -6.25 -3.19 -17.81
CA THR A 73 -7.62 -3.74 -17.98
C THR A 73 -8.54 -2.78 -18.73
N GLY A 74 -8.22 -1.49 -18.79
CA GLY A 74 -9.10 -0.45 -19.32
C GLY A 74 -10.29 -0.13 -18.40
N SER A 75 -10.24 -0.52 -17.13
CA SER A 75 -11.31 -0.30 -16.14
C SER A 75 -10.97 0.78 -15.13
N GLU A 76 -12.01 1.40 -14.55
CA GLU A 76 -11.87 2.23 -13.36
C GLU A 76 -12.18 1.40 -12.13
N ASP A 77 -11.18 1.22 -11.26
CA ASP A 77 -11.31 0.39 -10.06
C ASP A 77 -11.25 1.27 -8.80
N GLU A 78 -12.09 0.97 -7.82
CA GLU A 78 -12.01 1.57 -6.50
C GLU A 78 -10.87 0.92 -5.69
N ILE A 79 -9.85 1.71 -5.36
CA ILE A 79 -8.69 1.30 -4.59
C ILE A 79 -8.90 1.67 -3.13
N ASN A 80 -9.02 0.66 -2.27
CA ASN A 80 -9.10 0.84 -0.83
C ASN A 80 -8.23 -0.21 -0.13
N LEU A 81 -7.18 0.24 0.56
CA LEU A 81 -6.18 -0.61 1.22
C LEU A 81 -6.64 -1.16 2.57
N ASN A 82 -7.83 -0.78 3.05
CA ASN A 82 -8.52 -1.56 4.08
C ASN A 82 -9.06 -2.89 3.54
N ARG A 83 -9.24 -3.02 2.22
CA ARG A 83 -9.69 -4.27 1.58
C ARG A 83 -8.48 -5.17 1.28
N PRO A 84 -8.58 -6.49 1.54
CA PRO A 84 -7.42 -7.40 1.43
C PRO A 84 -6.96 -7.67 -0.02
N GLN A 85 -7.76 -7.34 -1.04
CA GLN A 85 -7.47 -7.67 -2.44
C GLN A 85 -6.11 -7.13 -2.92
N TYR A 86 -5.83 -5.84 -2.67
CA TYR A 86 -4.58 -5.21 -3.09
C TYR A 86 -3.39 -5.65 -2.24
N ILE A 87 -3.63 -6.02 -0.98
CA ILE A 87 -2.58 -6.56 -0.10
C ILE A 87 -2.01 -7.86 -0.67
N LYS A 88 -2.85 -8.73 -1.25
CA LYS A 88 -2.37 -9.95 -1.93
C LYS A 88 -1.45 -9.60 -3.11
N GLN A 89 -1.86 -8.65 -3.95
CA GLN A 89 -1.08 -8.22 -5.10
C GLN A 89 0.26 -7.60 -4.68
N PHE A 90 0.27 -6.80 -3.61
CA PHE A 90 1.49 -6.23 -3.07
C PHE A 90 2.45 -7.28 -2.50
N ILE A 91 1.94 -8.33 -1.88
CA ILE A 91 2.77 -9.47 -1.45
C ILE A 91 3.45 -10.12 -2.65
N VAL A 92 2.69 -10.37 -3.73
CA VAL A 92 3.23 -10.97 -4.96
C VAL A 92 4.31 -10.08 -5.57
N LEU A 93 4.07 -8.77 -5.70
CA LEU A 93 5.08 -7.82 -6.20
C LEU A 93 6.32 -7.75 -5.31
N GLY A 94 6.13 -7.76 -3.98
CA GLY A 94 7.24 -7.79 -3.02
C GLY A 94 8.11 -9.03 -3.18
N LEU A 95 7.49 -10.20 -3.34
CA LEU A 95 8.20 -11.45 -3.62
C LEU A 95 8.99 -11.37 -4.94
N MET A 96 8.38 -10.83 -6.01
CA MET A 96 9.05 -10.62 -7.29
C MET A 96 10.23 -9.64 -7.20
N LYS A 97 10.16 -8.65 -6.29
CA LYS A 97 11.23 -7.68 -6.01
C LYS A 97 12.30 -8.21 -5.05
N GLY A 98 12.22 -9.47 -4.62
CA GLY A 98 13.22 -10.13 -3.79
C GLY A 98 12.93 -10.16 -2.29
N TRP A 99 11.72 -9.80 -1.85
CA TRP A 99 11.33 -9.99 -0.45
C TRP A 99 11.00 -11.46 -0.22
N SER A 100 11.61 -12.10 0.78
CA SER A 100 11.34 -13.50 1.15
C SER A 100 10.63 -13.66 2.49
N GLY A 101 10.44 -12.56 3.23
CA GLY A 101 10.01 -12.60 4.62
C GLY A 101 11.13 -12.89 5.62
N PHE A 102 12.31 -13.34 5.17
CA PHE A 102 13.50 -13.58 6.00
C PHE A 102 14.64 -12.58 5.78
N ASN A 103 14.55 -11.75 4.75
CA ASN A 103 15.50 -10.67 4.46
C ASN A 103 14.86 -9.30 4.65
N SER A 104 15.67 -8.35 5.11
CA SER A 104 15.31 -6.93 5.08
C SER A 104 15.35 -6.41 3.65
N MET A 105 14.49 -5.46 3.36
CA MET A 105 14.50 -4.66 2.14
C MET A 105 14.29 -3.20 2.51
N GLU A 106 14.73 -2.32 1.63
CA GLU A 106 14.41 -0.90 1.74
C GLU A 106 12.90 -0.67 1.71
N ILE A 107 12.47 0.47 2.27
CA ILE A 107 11.08 0.85 2.26
C ILE A 107 10.64 1.10 0.82
N GLN A 108 9.58 0.43 0.41
CA GLN A 108 9.06 0.46 -0.95
C GLN A 108 8.12 1.65 -1.16
N ASN A 109 8.18 2.26 -2.35
CA ASN A 109 7.22 3.28 -2.76
C ASN A 109 5.91 2.63 -3.24
N GLY A 110 4.83 2.88 -2.51
CA GLY A 110 3.51 2.31 -2.79
C GLY A 110 2.84 2.84 -4.06
N LEU A 111 3.14 4.08 -4.49
CA LEU A 111 2.64 4.57 -5.77
C LEU A 111 3.26 3.81 -6.94
N ASP A 112 4.49 3.29 -6.77
CA ASP A 112 5.15 2.48 -7.79
C ASP A 112 4.49 1.10 -7.89
N TYR A 113 4.12 0.52 -6.75
CA TYR A 113 3.34 -0.72 -6.72
C TYR A 113 2.00 -0.58 -7.46
N LEU A 114 1.27 0.53 -7.24
CA LEU A 114 0.03 0.78 -7.98
C LEU A 114 0.28 0.96 -9.48
N ARG A 115 1.36 1.65 -9.87
CA ARG A 115 1.73 1.80 -11.29
C ARG A 115 2.09 0.47 -11.94
N GLU A 116 2.81 -0.40 -11.25
CA GLU A 116 3.14 -1.76 -11.71
C GLU A 116 1.90 -2.65 -11.88
N LEU A 117 0.85 -2.41 -11.10
CA LEU A 117 -0.47 -3.04 -11.27
C LEU A 117 -1.32 -2.39 -12.38
N GLY A 118 -0.80 -1.37 -13.06
CA GLY A 118 -1.45 -0.70 -14.19
C GLY A 118 -2.21 0.59 -13.83
N PHE A 119 -2.25 1.00 -12.56
CA PHE A 119 -3.06 2.14 -12.14
C PHE A 119 -2.40 3.50 -12.41
N GLN A 120 -3.20 4.45 -12.86
CA GLN A 120 -2.82 5.86 -12.94
C GLN A 120 -2.87 6.51 -11.57
N THR A 121 -1.71 6.87 -11.03
CA THR A 121 -1.56 7.45 -9.68
C THR A 121 -1.36 8.95 -9.65
N GLY A 122 -1.42 9.64 -10.81
CA GLY A 122 -1.16 11.08 -10.91
C GLY A 122 -1.99 11.91 -9.93
N GLN A 123 -3.28 11.60 -9.82
CA GLN A 123 -4.22 12.26 -8.90
C GLN A 123 -3.94 12.05 -7.40
N LEU A 124 -3.04 11.12 -7.04
CA LEU A 124 -2.69 10.85 -5.64
C LEU A 124 -1.45 11.63 -5.19
N LYS A 125 -0.65 12.14 -6.13
CA LYS A 125 0.63 12.78 -5.82
C LYS A 125 0.40 14.14 -5.15
N PRO A 126 1.23 14.50 -4.15
CA PRO A 126 1.33 15.89 -3.67
C PRO A 126 1.61 16.85 -4.83
N GLU A 127 0.97 18.03 -4.82
CA GLU A 127 1.18 19.08 -5.83
C GLU A 127 2.61 19.64 -5.83
N TYR A 128 3.42 19.31 -4.82
CA TYR A 128 4.82 19.71 -4.75
C TYR A 128 5.73 18.48 -4.71
N ASN A 129 6.44 18.29 -5.82
CA ASN A 129 7.81 17.77 -5.90
C ASN A 129 8.28 17.99 -7.35
N GLU A 130 8.91 19.14 -7.57
CA GLU A 130 9.91 19.31 -8.65
C GLU A 130 11.16 18.48 -8.31
#